data_AF-A0A0W0TEX6-F1
#
_entry.id   AF-A0A0W0TEX6-F1
#
_cell.length_a   1.000
_cell.length_b   1.000
_cell.length_c   1.000
_cell.angle_alpha   90.00
_cell.angle_beta   90.00
_cell.angle_gamma   90.00
#
_symmetry.space_group_name_H-M   'P 1'
#
loop_
_entity.id
_entity.type
_entity.pdbx_description
1 polymer ?
#
loop_
_entity_poly.entity_id
_entity_poly.type
_entity_poly.pdbx_seq_one_letter_code
_entity_poly.pdbx_strand_id
1 'polypeptide(L)'
;MPLTRLHFVELCAEAIASTRKKVTVGNQLSGYVKFHKEIKNGYFEDTIRPLIEELGDYIQVHALIEHAGIGYCREVAWHLLVELGQRIHTAGEIATITVVKSSLIDHGYLQVTLQLNHEKTASVWEIDAWDPRIIDISPRPDESIKNLEYLQYGYPALVYETISSDALDYTTQFLFTETPKPEEGQPDGSCTPVRDMLTKHTGLYSDHTLDKALALKKIPPAGVLHYMQKVSIWQKAPTEGKSQTDEPASKKRRLSSTNN
;
A
#
# COMPACT_ATOMS: atom_id res chain seq x y z
N MET A 1 -13.54 -3.97 -17.10
CA MET A 1 -13.48 -5.44 -16.93
C MET A 1 -12.76 -5.58 -15.62
N PRO A 2 -13.37 -6.21 -14.58
CA PRO A 2 -12.89 -6.08 -13.21
C PRO A 2 -11.38 -6.23 -13.08
N LEU A 3 -10.75 -5.42 -12.24
CA LEU A 3 -9.31 -5.52 -12.00
C LEU A 3 -8.98 -6.91 -11.48
N THR A 4 -7.99 -7.57 -12.09
CA THR A 4 -7.44 -8.78 -11.47
C THR A 4 -6.68 -8.37 -10.21
N ARG A 5 -6.55 -9.31 -9.28
CA ARG A 5 -5.76 -9.09 -8.07
C ARG A 5 -4.32 -8.67 -8.36
N LEU A 6 -3.67 -9.30 -9.34
CA LEU A 6 -2.31 -8.94 -9.73
C LEU A 6 -2.25 -7.48 -10.22
N HIS A 7 -3.15 -7.10 -11.12
CA HIS A 7 -3.21 -5.74 -11.65
C HIS A 7 -3.51 -4.72 -10.54
N PHE A 8 -4.44 -4.99 -9.63
CA PHE A 8 -4.70 -4.09 -8.50
C PHE A 8 -3.44 -3.84 -7.66
N VAL A 9 -2.68 -4.89 -7.39
CA VAL A 9 -1.43 -4.81 -6.61
C VAL A 9 -0.36 -4.01 -7.35
N GLU A 10 -0.26 -4.17 -8.67
CA GLU A 10 0.61 -3.35 -9.52
C GLU A 10 0.24 -1.86 -9.42
N LEU A 11 -1.05 -1.52 -9.52
CA LEU A 11 -1.52 -0.13 -9.37
C LEU A 11 -1.18 0.44 -7.98
N CYS A 12 -1.34 -0.36 -6.92
CA CYS A 12 -0.98 0.03 -5.56
C CYS A 12 0.53 0.28 -5.43
N ALA A 13 1.36 -0.63 -5.95
CA ALA A 13 2.80 -0.49 -5.91
C ALA A 13 3.29 0.75 -6.68
N GLU A 14 2.70 1.04 -7.84
CA GLU A 14 2.97 2.25 -8.61
C GLU A 14 2.53 3.52 -7.89
N ALA A 15 1.35 3.52 -7.26
CA ALA A 15 0.85 4.65 -6.48
C ALA A 15 1.75 4.94 -5.27
N ILE A 16 2.17 3.91 -4.54
CA ILE A 16 3.12 4.02 -3.43
C ILE A 16 4.46 4.57 -3.92
N ALA A 17 5.00 4.02 -5.01
CA ALA A 17 6.27 4.46 -5.57
C ALA A 17 6.22 5.92 -6.04
N SER A 18 5.13 6.32 -6.71
CA SER A 18 4.85 7.70 -7.13
C SER A 18 4.80 8.65 -5.93
N THR A 19 4.01 8.29 -4.92
CA THR A 19 3.84 9.09 -3.69
C THR A 19 5.19 9.30 -3.00
N ARG A 20 5.98 8.24 -2.79
CA ARG A 20 7.29 8.34 -2.12
C ARG A 20 8.35 9.06 -2.92
N LYS A 21 8.17 9.17 -4.24
CA LYS A 21 9.05 9.97 -5.10
C LYS A 21 8.73 11.47 -5.00
N LYS A 22 7.46 11.81 -4.79
CA LYS A 22 6.95 13.19 -4.78
C LYS A 22 6.90 13.80 -3.38
N VAL A 23 6.59 13.00 -2.37
CA VAL A 23 6.32 13.45 -1.01
C VAL A 23 7.31 12.83 -0.04
N THR A 24 8.03 13.70 0.65
CA THR A 24 8.89 13.33 1.78
C THR A 24 8.05 13.26 3.06
N VAL A 25 8.25 12.22 3.87
CA VAL A 25 7.55 12.08 5.14
C VAL A 25 8.20 12.98 6.20
N GLY A 26 7.46 14.00 6.64
CA GLY A 26 7.97 15.08 7.50
C GLY A 26 8.21 14.72 8.97
N ASN A 27 7.53 13.69 9.48
CA ASN A 27 7.64 13.24 10.88
C ASN A 27 8.67 12.10 11.08
N GLN A 28 9.59 11.91 10.12
CA GLN A 28 10.68 10.94 10.31
C GLN A 28 11.71 11.49 11.28
N LEU A 29 11.82 10.84 12.45
CA LEU A 29 12.95 11.02 13.38
C LEU A 29 14.25 10.55 12.70
N SER A 30 14.89 11.45 11.94
CA SER A 30 16.33 11.52 11.64
C SER A 30 17.08 10.22 11.29
N GLY A 31 16.43 9.21 10.70
CA GLY A 31 16.99 7.88 10.50
C GLY A 31 17.72 7.65 9.17
N TYR A 32 17.45 8.44 8.13
CA TYR A 32 17.94 8.15 6.78
C TYR A 32 18.87 9.26 6.28
N VAL A 33 20.10 8.89 5.88
CA VAL A 33 21.17 9.78 5.38
C VAL A 33 20.75 10.69 4.21
N LYS A 34 19.66 10.34 3.51
CA LYS A 34 19.10 11.15 2.41
C LYS A 34 18.22 12.32 2.91
N PHE A 35 17.87 12.36 4.20
CA PHE A 35 16.91 13.30 4.79
C PHE A 35 17.54 14.28 5.79
N HIS A 36 18.86 14.50 5.69
CA HIS A 36 19.59 15.50 6.47
C HIS A 36 19.32 16.96 6.07
N LYS A 37 18.24 17.19 5.33
CA LYS A 37 17.73 18.51 5.00
C LYS A 37 16.42 18.66 5.73
N GLU A 38 16.50 19.08 6.99
CA GLU A 38 15.30 19.44 7.74
C GLU A 38 14.61 20.61 7.06
N ILE A 39 13.29 20.69 7.11
CA ILE A 39 12.58 21.84 6.58
C ILE A 39 12.59 22.93 7.65
N LYS A 40 13.15 24.11 7.34
CA LYS A 40 13.27 25.19 8.32
C LYS A 40 11.91 25.78 8.71
N ASN A 41 11.92 26.48 9.85
CA ASN A 41 10.92 27.49 10.23
C ASN A 41 9.48 26.98 10.33
N GLY A 42 9.26 25.73 10.75
CA GLY A 42 7.91 25.22 10.93
C GLY A 42 7.07 25.18 9.65
N TYR A 43 7.68 25.26 8.45
CA TYR A 43 7.00 25.41 7.16
C TYR A 43 5.73 24.56 6.98
N PHE A 44 5.77 23.29 7.41
CA PHE A 44 4.60 22.43 7.29
C PHE A 44 3.44 22.90 8.19
N GLU A 45 3.74 23.25 9.44
CA GLU A 45 2.75 23.75 10.42
C GLU A 45 2.27 25.16 10.08
N ASP A 46 3.17 26.04 9.65
CA ASP A 46 2.89 27.47 9.54
C ASP A 46 2.42 27.88 8.14
N THR A 47 2.72 27.06 7.11
CA THR A 47 2.36 27.35 5.71
C THR A 47 1.43 26.29 5.11
N ILE A 48 1.76 25.01 5.23
CA ILE A 48 1.01 23.96 4.52
C ILE A 48 -0.28 23.58 5.24
N ARG A 49 -0.23 23.35 6.57
CA ARG A 49 -1.39 22.91 7.34
C ARG A 49 -2.57 23.91 7.30
N PRO A 50 -2.36 25.23 7.47
CA PRO A 50 -3.46 26.19 7.41
C PRO A 50 -4.12 26.19 6.03
N LEU A 51 -3.32 26.09 4.96
CA LEU A 51 -3.86 25.98 3.60
C LEU A 51 -4.71 24.72 3.46
N ILE A 52 -4.22 23.55 3.88
CA ILE A 52 -4.98 22.29 3.84
C ILE A 52 -6.33 22.42 4.56
N GLU A 53 -6.39 23.10 5.71
CA GLU A 53 -7.63 23.30 6.48
C GLU A 53 -8.65 24.20 5.76
N GLU A 54 -8.18 25.08 4.87
CA GLU A 54 -9.03 25.92 4.01
C GLU A 54 -9.47 25.20 2.72
N LEU A 55 -8.72 24.19 2.28
CA LEU A 55 -9.03 23.42 1.09
C LEU A 55 -10.19 22.45 1.35
N GLY A 56 -11.16 22.43 0.43
CA GLY A 56 -12.34 21.56 0.51
C GLY A 56 -12.29 20.30 -0.35
N ASP A 57 -11.22 20.09 -1.11
CA ASP A 57 -11.14 19.05 -2.15
C ASP A 57 -9.80 18.32 -2.14
N TYR A 58 -9.84 16.99 -2.29
CA TYR A 58 -8.64 16.14 -2.24
C TYR A 58 -7.73 16.31 -3.45
N ILE A 59 -8.24 16.68 -4.63
CA ILE A 59 -7.39 16.97 -5.79
C ILE A 59 -6.56 18.22 -5.53
N GLN A 60 -7.17 19.24 -4.92
CA GLN A 60 -6.46 20.46 -4.53
C GLN A 60 -5.45 20.21 -3.39
N VAL A 61 -5.82 19.41 -2.39
CA VAL A 61 -4.91 19.00 -1.30
C VAL A 61 -3.74 18.18 -1.85
N HIS A 62 -4.00 17.25 -2.78
CA HIS A 62 -2.96 16.47 -3.46
C HIS A 62 -1.96 17.38 -4.17
N ALA A 63 -2.44 18.35 -4.97
CA ALA A 63 -1.58 19.30 -5.66
C ALA A 63 -0.76 20.19 -4.71
N LEU A 64 -1.34 20.59 -3.57
CA LEU A 64 -0.63 21.35 -2.55
C LEU A 64 0.49 20.53 -1.90
N ILE A 65 0.21 19.27 -1.54
CA ILE A 65 1.20 18.36 -0.93
C ILE A 65 2.30 18.02 -1.94
N GLU A 66 1.96 17.77 -3.20
CA GLU A 66 2.94 17.53 -4.27
C GLU A 66 3.80 18.79 -4.51
N HIS A 67 3.20 19.99 -4.46
CA HIS A 67 3.96 21.24 -4.51
C HIS A 67 4.86 21.40 -3.29
N ALA A 68 4.38 21.14 -2.08
CA ALA A 68 5.19 21.24 -0.88
C ALA A 68 6.34 20.22 -0.88
N GLY A 69 6.11 19.03 -1.46
CA GLY A 69 7.05 17.91 -1.45
C GLY A 69 7.23 17.29 -0.07
N ILE A 70 6.38 17.61 0.90
CA ILE A 70 6.39 17.12 2.28
C ILE A 70 4.95 16.86 2.78
N GLY A 71 4.78 15.82 3.60
CA GLY A 71 3.54 15.53 4.31
C GLY A 71 3.79 14.72 5.59
N TYR A 72 2.89 14.78 6.58
CA TYR A 72 2.86 13.78 7.65
C TYR A 72 2.06 12.56 7.22
N CYS A 73 1.95 11.55 8.07
CA CYS A 73 1.33 10.26 7.74
C CYS A 73 -0.06 10.40 7.12
N ARG A 74 -0.90 11.30 7.65
CA ARG A 74 -2.24 11.56 7.13
C ARG A 74 -2.20 12.23 5.75
N GLU A 75 -1.36 13.24 5.57
CA GLU A 75 -1.25 13.95 4.29
C GLU A 75 -0.62 13.06 3.21
N VAL A 76 0.31 12.18 3.59
CA VAL A 76 0.83 11.12 2.71
C VAL A 76 -0.28 10.14 2.32
N ALA A 77 -1.18 9.79 3.24
CA ALA A 77 -2.34 8.96 2.94
C ALA A 77 -3.33 9.68 2.01
N TRP A 78 -3.62 10.97 2.21
CA TRP A 78 -4.43 11.78 1.29
C TRP A 78 -3.83 11.86 -0.11
N HIS A 79 -2.52 12.08 -0.21
CA HIS A 79 -1.84 12.07 -1.50
C HIS A 79 -1.94 10.69 -2.16
N LEU A 80 -1.73 9.60 -1.41
CA LEU A 80 -1.85 8.23 -1.91
C LEU A 80 -3.28 7.92 -2.37
N LEU A 81 -4.30 8.43 -1.68
CA LEU A 81 -5.70 8.25 -2.03
C LEU A 81 -5.99 8.77 -3.43
N VAL A 82 -5.50 9.95 -3.78
CA VAL A 82 -5.66 10.52 -5.12
C VAL A 82 -4.87 9.73 -6.16
N GLU A 83 -3.59 9.43 -5.88
CA GLU A 83 -2.73 8.66 -6.80
C GLU A 83 -3.29 7.27 -7.12
N LEU A 84 -3.81 6.58 -6.12
CA LEU A 84 -4.39 5.24 -6.27
C LEU A 84 -5.78 5.32 -6.91
N GLY A 85 -6.62 6.26 -6.45
CA GLY A 85 -7.94 6.46 -7.00
C GLY A 85 -7.91 6.75 -8.50
N GLN A 86 -7.02 7.64 -8.95
CA GLN A 86 -6.85 7.96 -10.36
C GLN A 86 -6.48 6.72 -11.19
N ARG A 87 -5.58 5.88 -10.67
CA ARG A 87 -5.12 4.64 -11.34
C ARG A 87 -6.24 3.62 -11.45
N ILE A 88 -7.00 3.41 -10.38
CA ILE A 88 -8.17 2.51 -10.37
C ILE A 88 -9.23 3.02 -11.36
N HIS A 89 -9.54 4.32 -11.31
CA HIS A 89 -10.50 4.96 -12.21
C HIS A 89 -10.06 4.84 -13.68
N THR A 90 -8.78 5.08 -13.97
CA THR A 90 -8.21 4.94 -15.33
C THR A 90 -8.26 3.49 -15.83
N ALA A 91 -8.15 2.51 -14.93
CA ALA A 91 -8.35 1.10 -15.26
C ALA A 91 -9.83 0.72 -15.50
N GLY A 92 -10.76 1.68 -15.36
CA GLY A 92 -12.20 1.51 -15.59
C GLY A 92 -12.94 0.86 -14.42
N GLU A 93 -12.38 0.91 -13.22
CA GLU A 93 -12.98 0.34 -12.01
C GLU A 93 -13.23 1.41 -10.95
N ILE A 94 -14.03 1.07 -9.94
CA ILE A 94 -14.39 1.94 -8.83
C ILE A 94 -14.02 1.26 -7.52
N ALA A 95 -13.40 2.00 -6.62
CA ALA A 95 -13.05 1.55 -5.28
C ALA A 95 -13.56 2.53 -4.22
N THR A 96 -13.94 2.00 -3.07
CA THR A 96 -14.12 2.78 -1.86
C THR A 96 -12.78 2.88 -1.14
N ILE A 97 -12.26 4.09 -1.00
CA ILE A 97 -10.97 4.39 -0.37
C ILE A 97 -11.25 5.10 0.95
N THR A 98 -10.78 4.52 2.04
CA THR A 98 -10.97 5.04 3.40
C THR A 98 -9.62 5.41 3.97
N VAL A 99 -9.44 6.65 4.40
CA VAL A 99 -8.27 7.01 5.22
C VAL A 99 -8.57 6.64 6.67
N VAL A 100 -7.68 5.87 7.26
CA VAL A 100 -7.83 5.34 8.62
C VAL A 100 -6.65 5.71 9.50
N LYS A 101 -6.92 5.80 10.81
CA LYS A 101 -5.91 5.82 11.86
C LYS A 101 -5.67 4.41 12.38
N SER A 102 -4.41 4.04 12.50
CA SER A 102 -3.97 2.90 13.31
C SER A 102 -4.54 2.98 14.73
N SER A 103 -4.89 1.82 15.29
CA SER A 103 -5.37 1.70 16.67
C SER A 103 -4.25 1.40 17.67
N LEU A 104 -3.06 1.05 17.19
CA LEU A 104 -1.90 0.71 18.03
C LEU A 104 -0.83 1.81 18.06
N ILE A 105 -0.70 2.57 16.98
CA ILE A 105 0.34 3.60 16.83
C ILE A 105 -0.26 4.85 16.19
N ASP A 106 0.37 6.02 16.38
CA ASP A 106 -0.08 7.26 15.75
C ASP A 106 0.34 7.29 14.27
N HIS A 107 -0.46 6.64 13.42
CA HIS A 107 -0.18 6.47 11.99
C HIS A 107 -1.47 6.47 11.16
N GLY A 108 -1.40 7.05 9.96
CA GLY A 108 -2.50 7.14 8.99
C GLY A 108 -2.17 6.38 7.70
N TYR A 109 -3.13 5.61 7.18
CA TYR A 109 -2.98 4.80 5.97
C TYR A 109 -4.33 4.59 5.26
N LEU A 110 -4.34 3.86 4.14
CA LEU A 110 -5.57 3.58 3.39
C LEU A 110 -6.12 2.18 3.67
N GLN A 111 -7.43 2.09 3.84
CA GLN A 111 -8.21 0.89 3.60
C GLN A 111 -8.96 1.02 2.27
N VAL A 112 -8.73 0.10 1.34
CA VAL A 112 -9.34 0.12 0.02
C VAL A 112 -10.23 -1.10 -0.17
N THR A 113 -11.49 -0.84 -0.52
CA THR A 113 -12.49 -1.86 -0.82
C THR A 113 -12.87 -1.79 -2.30
N LEU A 114 -12.75 -2.91 -3.01
CA LEU A 114 -13.14 -3.00 -4.42
C LEU A 114 -13.51 -4.42 -4.84
N GLN A 115 -14.28 -4.53 -5.91
CA GLN A 115 -14.66 -5.80 -6.52
C GLN A 115 -13.59 -6.24 -7.54
N LEU A 116 -12.79 -7.24 -7.19
CA LEU A 116 -11.79 -7.79 -8.11
C LEU A 116 -12.38 -8.90 -8.99
N ASN A 117 -11.74 -9.13 -10.13
CA ASN A 117 -12.13 -10.17 -11.06
C ASN A 117 -12.06 -11.57 -10.42
N HIS A 118 -13.06 -12.39 -10.72
CA HIS A 118 -13.23 -13.75 -10.20
C HIS A 118 -13.39 -13.86 -8.67
N GLU A 119 -13.54 -12.74 -7.96
CA GLU A 119 -13.87 -12.73 -6.53
C GLU A 119 -15.39 -12.62 -6.35
N LYS A 120 -15.96 -13.44 -5.45
CA LYS A 120 -17.41 -13.43 -5.18
C LYS A 120 -17.87 -12.26 -4.31
N THR A 121 -16.95 -11.70 -3.54
CA THR A 121 -17.19 -10.60 -2.62
C THR A 121 -16.10 -9.56 -2.83
N ALA A 122 -16.40 -8.30 -2.53
CA ALA A 122 -15.39 -7.26 -2.52
C ALA A 122 -14.23 -7.64 -1.59
N SER A 123 -13.01 -7.31 -2.01
CA SER A 123 -11.83 -7.44 -1.16
C SER A 123 -11.51 -6.12 -0.48
N VAL A 124 -10.99 -6.22 0.74
CA VAL A 124 -10.57 -5.09 1.56
C VAL A 124 -9.06 -5.17 1.76
N TRP A 125 -8.37 -4.04 1.60
CA TRP A 125 -6.91 -3.98 1.58
C TRP A 125 -6.36 -2.85 2.45
N GLU A 126 -5.35 -3.13 3.26
CA GLU A 126 -4.49 -2.12 3.89
C GLU A 126 -3.38 -1.73 2.91
N ILE A 127 -3.25 -0.42 2.65
CA ILE A 127 -2.26 0.14 1.74
C ILE A 127 -1.61 1.35 2.41
N ASP A 128 -0.27 1.34 2.46
CA ASP A 128 0.50 2.43 3.04
C ASP A 128 1.70 2.82 2.16
N ALA A 129 1.99 4.12 2.09
CA ALA A 129 3.14 4.69 1.41
C ALA A 129 4.26 5.15 2.37
N TRP A 130 3.98 5.36 3.66
CA TRP A 130 5.05 5.67 4.63
C TRP A 130 5.88 4.43 4.92
N ASP A 131 5.24 3.32 5.31
CA ASP A 131 5.84 1.99 5.40
C ASP A 131 5.23 1.10 4.30
N PRO A 132 5.86 1.00 3.11
CA PRO A 132 5.28 0.44 1.91
C PRO A 132 4.67 -0.96 2.09
N ARG A 133 3.34 -1.03 2.14
CA ARG A 133 2.60 -2.26 2.43
C ARG A 133 1.34 -2.36 1.59
N ILE A 134 1.00 -3.58 1.19
CA ILE A 134 -0.23 -3.94 0.47
C ILE A 134 -0.71 -5.27 1.05
N ILE A 135 -1.67 -5.23 1.97
CA ILE A 135 -2.13 -6.40 2.73
C ILE A 135 -3.62 -6.61 2.50
N ASP A 136 -4.00 -7.80 2.05
CA ASP A 136 -5.42 -8.17 1.98
C ASP A 136 -5.94 -8.49 3.37
N ILE A 137 -6.89 -7.67 3.83
CA ILE A 137 -7.54 -7.74 5.14
C ILE A 137 -9.03 -8.05 5.00
N SER A 138 -9.44 -8.68 3.89
CA SER A 138 -10.85 -8.99 3.68
C SER A 138 -11.37 -9.91 4.80
N PRO A 139 -12.59 -9.67 5.30
CA PRO A 139 -13.21 -10.56 6.27
C PRO A 139 -13.46 -11.93 5.64
N ARG A 140 -13.29 -12.99 6.44
CA ARG A 140 -13.64 -14.35 6.08
C ARG A 140 -15.10 -14.65 6.46
N PRO A 141 -15.69 -15.75 5.95
CA PRO A 141 -17.04 -16.17 6.33
C PRO A 141 -17.22 -16.45 7.83
N ASP A 142 -16.14 -16.77 8.54
CA ASP A 142 -16.10 -16.95 9.98
C ASP A 142 -15.80 -15.65 10.75
N GLU A 143 -15.93 -14.50 10.07
CA GLU A 143 -15.65 -13.15 10.57
C GLU A 143 -14.19 -12.86 10.92
N SER A 144 -13.29 -13.84 10.81
CA SER A 144 -11.86 -13.61 11.01
C SER A 144 -11.27 -12.76 9.88
N ILE A 145 -10.21 -12.03 10.18
CA ILE A 145 -9.53 -11.15 9.21
C ILE A 145 -8.36 -11.89 8.58
N LYS A 146 -8.22 -11.79 7.25
CA LYS A 146 -7.03 -12.32 6.59
C LYS A 146 -5.79 -11.56 7.01
N ASN A 147 -4.67 -12.28 7.10
CA ASN A 147 -3.35 -11.69 7.35
C ASN A 147 -3.33 -10.81 8.62
N LEU A 148 -4.23 -11.08 9.58
CA LEU A 148 -4.36 -10.34 10.83
C LEU A 148 -3.03 -10.32 11.60
N GLU A 149 -2.30 -11.42 11.55
CA GLU A 149 -0.97 -11.59 12.14
C GLU A 149 0.10 -10.63 11.57
N TYR A 150 -0.16 -10.03 10.42
CA TYR A 150 0.73 -9.09 9.76
C TYR A 150 0.32 -7.62 9.97
N LEU A 151 -0.81 -7.36 10.65
CA LEU A 151 -1.31 -6.00 10.89
C LEU A 151 -0.58 -5.36 12.08
N GLN A 152 0.47 -4.61 11.77
CA GLN A 152 1.26 -3.89 12.78
C GLN A 152 0.53 -2.64 13.31
N TYR A 153 -0.52 -2.19 12.61
CA TYR A 153 -1.32 -1.02 12.97
C TYR A 153 -2.58 -1.37 13.77
N GLY A 154 -2.82 -2.67 14.01
CA GLY A 154 -3.99 -3.17 14.70
C GLY A 154 -5.24 -3.20 13.83
N TYR A 155 -6.30 -3.79 14.38
CA TYR A 155 -7.60 -3.92 13.72
C TYR A 155 -8.72 -4.01 14.78
N PRO A 156 -9.89 -3.37 14.59
CA PRO A 156 -10.19 -2.43 13.50
C PRO A 156 -9.41 -1.12 13.64
N ALA A 157 -9.22 -0.44 12.50
CA ALA A 157 -8.66 0.90 12.44
C ALA A 157 -9.76 1.96 12.68
N LEU A 158 -9.40 3.17 13.10
CA LEU A 158 -10.35 4.26 13.26
C LEU A 158 -10.55 4.96 11.91
N VAL A 159 -11.79 5.05 11.46
CA VAL A 159 -12.11 5.72 10.19
C VAL A 159 -12.04 7.23 10.39
N TYR A 160 -11.26 7.91 9.54
CA TYR A 160 -11.31 9.37 9.42
C TYR A 160 -12.32 9.80 8.35
N GLU A 161 -12.20 9.20 7.17
CA GLU A 161 -12.93 9.61 5.98
C GLU A 161 -13.03 8.46 5.00
N THR A 162 -14.08 8.48 4.19
CA THR A 162 -14.34 7.48 3.16
C THR A 162 -14.79 8.20 1.90
N ILE A 163 -14.16 7.87 0.78
CA ILE A 163 -14.48 8.42 -0.52
C ILE A 163 -14.58 7.31 -1.57
N SER A 164 -15.43 7.51 -2.57
CA SER A 164 -15.43 6.66 -3.77
C SER A 164 -14.44 7.21 -4.80
N SER A 165 -13.67 6.34 -5.46
CA SER A 165 -12.67 6.78 -6.43
C SER A 165 -13.27 7.48 -7.65
N ASP A 166 -14.56 7.32 -7.94
CA ASP A 166 -15.26 8.06 -9.00
C ASP A 166 -15.87 9.39 -8.53
N ALA A 167 -15.78 9.72 -7.25
CA ALA A 167 -16.26 10.99 -6.70
C ALA A 167 -15.27 12.15 -6.92
N LEU A 168 -14.04 11.85 -7.32
CA LEU A 168 -12.99 12.83 -7.55
C LEU A 168 -12.87 13.20 -9.04
N ASP A 169 -12.71 14.48 -9.33
CA ASP A 169 -12.45 14.94 -10.70
C ASP A 169 -10.95 14.97 -11.00
N TYR A 170 -10.43 13.86 -11.52
CA TYR A 170 -9.03 13.73 -11.91
C TYR A 170 -8.63 14.55 -13.15
N THR A 171 -9.57 15.23 -13.81
CA THR A 171 -9.25 16.10 -14.96
C THR A 171 -8.82 17.50 -14.54
N THR A 172 -9.19 17.89 -13.31
CA THR A 172 -8.84 19.19 -12.76
C THR A 172 -7.37 19.20 -12.31
N GLN A 173 -6.67 20.30 -12.62
CA GLN A 173 -5.28 20.53 -12.22
C GLN A 173 -5.18 21.83 -11.45
N PHE A 174 -4.55 21.79 -10.28
CA PHE A 174 -4.23 22.96 -9.49
C PHE A 174 -2.72 23.21 -9.51
N LEU A 175 -2.33 24.48 -9.58
CA LEU A 175 -0.93 24.90 -9.52
C LEU A 175 -0.77 25.90 -8.39
N PHE A 176 0.19 25.62 -7.51
CA PHE A 176 0.58 26.50 -6.43
C PHE A 176 1.87 27.22 -6.82
N THR A 177 1.76 28.44 -7.33
CA THR A 177 2.94 29.24 -7.75
C THR A 177 3.33 30.28 -6.71
N GLU A 178 2.39 30.72 -5.88
CA GLU A 178 2.60 31.76 -4.86
C GLU A 178 2.95 31.17 -3.48
N THR A 179 2.64 29.89 -3.25
CA THR A 179 3.05 29.18 -2.04
C THR A 179 4.58 28.95 -2.10
N PRO A 180 5.36 29.45 -1.13
CA PRO A 180 6.81 29.25 -1.12
C PRO A 180 7.14 27.77 -1.07
N LYS A 181 8.24 27.34 -1.69
CA LYS A 181 8.78 25.98 -1.51
C LYS A 181 9.48 25.88 -0.15
N PRO A 182 9.57 24.69 0.46
CA PRO A 182 10.33 24.51 1.69
C PRO A 182 11.79 24.91 1.51
N GLU A 183 12.33 25.66 2.46
CA GLU A 183 13.76 25.95 2.51
C GLU A 183 14.51 24.79 3.16
N GLU A 184 15.57 24.34 2.49
CA GLU A 184 16.44 23.31 3.04
C GLU A 184 17.22 23.85 4.26
N GLY A 185 17.04 23.15 5.37
CA GLY A 185 17.67 23.36 6.66
C GLY A 185 19.02 22.68 6.78
N GLN A 186 19.86 23.24 7.65
CA GLN A 186 20.85 22.42 8.31
C GLN A 186 20.10 21.50 9.27
N PRO A 187 20.50 20.23 9.37
CA PRO A 187 19.88 19.31 10.30
C PRO A 187 20.16 19.77 11.73
N ASP A 188 19.13 19.85 12.58
CA ASP A 188 19.22 20.19 14.00
C ASP A 188 19.97 19.09 14.79
N GLY A 189 20.12 17.90 14.20
CA GLY A 189 20.84 16.77 14.76
C GLY A 189 21.85 16.09 13.83
N SER A 190 22.84 15.47 14.44
CA SER A 190 23.69 14.49 13.74
C SER A 190 22.83 13.43 13.06
N CYS A 191 23.27 12.92 11.91
CA CYS A 191 22.66 11.71 11.35
C CYS A 191 22.57 10.63 12.41
N THR A 192 21.39 10.01 12.54
CA THR A 192 21.33 8.71 13.22
C THR A 192 22.39 7.84 12.54
N PRO A 193 23.43 7.40 13.27
CA PRO A 193 24.48 6.59 12.69
C PRO A 193 23.86 5.41 11.96
N VAL A 194 24.39 5.04 10.79
CA VAL A 194 23.87 3.92 9.98
C VAL A 194 23.67 2.67 10.84
N ARG A 195 24.56 2.43 11.80
CA ARG A 195 24.47 1.37 12.80
C ARG A 195 23.19 1.42 13.65
N ASP A 196 22.77 2.61 14.10
CA ASP A 196 21.61 2.79 14.98
C ASP A 196 20.30 2.74 14.20
N MET A 197 20.31 3.20 12.94
CA MET A 197 19.21 2.96 11.98
C MET A 197 19.05 1.46 11.72
N LEU A 198 20.14 0.76 11.43
CA LEU A 198 20.16 -0.69 11.25
C LEU A 198 19.77 -1.44 12.54
N THR A 199 20.06 -0.89 13.72
CA THR A 199 19.71 -1.50 15.02
C THR A 199 18.21 -1.38 15.31
N LYS A 200 17.60 -0.21 15.07
CA LYS A 200 16.14 0.00 15.18
C LYS A 200 15.36 -0.86 14.17
N HIS A 201 15.96 -1.15 13.03
CA HIS A 201 15.39 -1.99 11.96
C HIS A 201 16.16 -3.31 11.81
N THR A 202 16.71 -3.85 12.90
CA THR A 202 17.56 -5.06 12.86
C THR A 202 16.83 -6.22 12.20
N GLY A 203 15.54 -6.40 12.48
CA GLY A 203 14.72 -7.43 11.85
C GLY A 203 14.49 -7.27 10.33
N LEU A 204 14.71 -6.07 9.78
CA LEU A 204 14.57 -5.80 8.34
C LEU A 204 15.87 -6.08 7.55
N TYR A 205 17.05 -6.02 8.19
CA TYR A 205 18.35 -6.02 7.46
C TYR A 205 19.51 -6.77 8.16
N SER A 206 19.23 -7.65 9.13
CA SER A 206 20.26 -8.28 10.00
C SER A 206 21.24 -9.26 9.34
N ASP A 207 21.06 -9.68 8.08
CA ASP A 207 21.77 -10.83 7.50
C ASP A 207 22.58 -10.53 6.23
N HIS A 208 23.09 -9.30 6.07
CA HIS A 208 23.74 -8.81 4.83
C HIS A 208 22.83 -8.95 3.59
N THR A 209 21.53 -8.91 3.84
CA THR A 209 20.48 -9.34 2.94
C THR A 209 20.08 -8.27 1.95
N LEU A 210 20.40 -7.00 2.18
CA LEU A 210 20.24 -5.96 1.16
C LEU A 210 21.23 -6.18 -0.01
N ASP A 211 22.50 -6.43 0.30
CA ASP A 211 23.55 -6.65 -0.71
C ASP A 211 23.43 -8.04 -1.37
N LYS A 212 23.09 -9.08 -0.58
CA LYS A 212 22.72 -10.39 -1.13
C LYS A 212 21.40 -10.34 -1.93
N ALA A 213 20.42 -9.52 -1.58
CA ALA A 213 19.16 -9.40 -2.33
C ALA A 213 19.33 -8.65 -3.66
N LEU A 214 20.23 -7.67 -3.74
CA LEU A 214 20.61 -7.02 -5.00
C LEU A 214 21.45 -7.95 -5.89
N ALA A 215 22.41 -8.69 -5.32
CA ALA A 215 23.26 -9.63 -6.05
C ALA A 215 22.51 -10.91 -6.50
N LEU A 216 21.46 -11.32 -5.78
CA LEU A 216 20.61 -12.48 -6.10
C LEU A 216 19.27 -12.10 -6.77
N LYS A 217 19.07 -10.83 -7.16
CA LYS A 217 17.85 -10.31 -7.83
C LYS A 217 16.54 -10.50 -7.04
N LYS A 218 16.62 -10.47 -5.71
CA LYS A 218 15.46 -10.54 -4.78
C LYS A 218 14.87 -9.18 -4.44
N ILE A 219 15.58 -8.09 -4.74
CA ILE A 219 14.93 -6.84 -5.14
C ILE A 219 14.68 -6.98 -6.64
N PRO A 220 13.44 -6.84 -7.11
CA PRO A 220 13.08 -7.25 -8.44
C PRO A 220 13.76 -6.36 -9.50
N PRO A 221 14.48 -6.92 -10.49
CA PRO A 221 14.70 -6.18 -11.73
C PRO A 221 13.34 -5.96 -12.39
N ALA A 222 13.20 -4.91 -13.20
CA ALA A 222 11.92 -4.46 -13.78
C ALA A 222 10.96 -5.64 -14.10
N GLY A 223 9.83 -5.69 -13.37
CA GLY A 223 8.74 -6.66 -13.62
C GLY A 223 8.53 -7.81 -12.61
N VAL A 224 9.08 -7.79 -11.39
CA VAL A 224 8.76 -8.80 -10.34
C VAL A 224 8.29 -8.11 -9.06
N LEU A 225 7.32 -8.66 -8.31
CA LEU A 225 6.76 -8.06 -7.08
C LEU A 225 6.82 -9.06 -5.90
N HIS A 226 7.17 -8.57 -4.70
CA HIS A 226 7.12 -9.31 -3.44
C HIS A 226 6.00 -8.75 -2.55
N TYR A 227 4.87 -9.47 -2.39
CA TYR A 227 3.82 -9.13 -1.42
C TYR A 227 3.12 -10.38 -0.85
N MET A 228 2.80 -10.39 0.45
CA MET A 228 2.08 -11.48 1.11
C MET A 228 0.61 -11.49 0.69
N GLN A 229 0.27 -12.35 -0.26
CA GLN A 229 -1.06 -12.39 -0.88
C GLN A 229 -1.48 -13.83 -1.14
N LYS A 230 -2.52 -14.30 -0.44
CA LYS A 230 -3.16 -15.59 -0.75
C LYS A 230 -4.66 -15.38 -0.93
N VAL A 231 -5.14 -15.57 -2.17
CA VAL A 231 -6.57 -15.63 -2.47
C VAL A 231 -7.18 -16.77 -1.68
N SER A 232 -8.17 -16.47 -0.84
CA SER A 232 -8.84 -17.50 -0.06
C SER A 232 -9.73 -18.34 -0.96
N ILE A 233 -9.77 -19.66 -0.72
CA ILE A 233 -10.49 -20.63 -1.57
C ILE A 233 -11.97 -20.25 -1.71
N TRP A 234 -12.57 -19.70 -0.65
CA TRP A 234 -13.98 -19.33 -0.61
C TRP A 234 -14.36 -18.13 -1.50
N GLN A 235 -13.42 -17.23 -1.80
CA GLN A 235 -13.67 -16.07 -2.66
C GLN A 235 -13.65 -16.43 -4.14
N LYS A 236 -13.11 -17.60 -4.51
CA LYS A 236 -13.00 -17.98 -5.92
C LYS A 236 -14.39 -18.26 -6.49
N ALA A 237 -14.65 -17.68 -7.66
CA ALA A 237 -15.70 -18.17 -8.55
C ALA A 237 -15.52 -19.69 -8.77
N PRO A 238 -16.61 -20.48 -8.85
CA PRO A 238 -16.50 -21.85 -9.30
C PRO A 238 -15.79 -21.85 -10.65
N THR A 239 -14.69 -22.59 -10.79
CA THR A 239 -14.10 -22.82 -12.11
C THR A 239 -15.14 -23.59 -12.92
N GLU A 240 -15.62 -23.00 -14.01
CA GLU A 240 -16.44 -23.71 -15.00
C GLU A 240 -15.69 -24.99 -15.37
N GLY A 241 -16.31 -26.12 -15.05
CA GLY A 241 -15.63 -27.40 -15.02
C GLY A 241 -15.11 -27.80 -16.39
N LYS A 242 -13.81 -28.08 -16.48
CA LYS A 242 -13.38 -29.18 -17.34
C LYS A 242 -13.91 -30.45 -16.70
N SER A 243 -15.01 -30.95 -17.25
CA SER A 243 -15.50 -32.31 -17.05
C SER A 243 -14.34 -33.29 -17.22
N GLN A 244 -13.84 -33.83 -16.11
CA GLN A 244 -13.16 -35.13 -16.10
C GLN A 244 -14.17 -36.15 -15.62
N THR A 245 -15.01 -36.58 -16.56
CA THR A 245 -15.62 -37.91 -16.53
C THR A 245 -14.50 -38.92 -16.76
N ASP A 246 -14.17 -39.68 -15.72
CA ASP A 246 -14.31 -41.14 -15.71
C ASP A 246 -13.39 -41.75 -14.63
N GLU A 247 -13.98 -42.01 -13.47
CA GLU A 247 -13.72 -43.28 -12.80
C GLU A 247 -15.00 -44.13 -12.92
N PRO A 248 -14.85 -45.46 -13.00
CA PRO A 248 -15.21 -46.15 -11.78
C PRO A 248 -14.19 -47.23 -11.36
N ALA A 249 -13.97 -47.26 -10.05
CA ALA A 249 -13.29 -48.31 -9.33
C ALA A 249 -13.90 -49.71 -9.54
N SER A 250 -13.08 -50.75 -9.69
CA SER A 250 -13.39 -52.04 -9.05
C SER A 250 -12.15 -52.88 -8.76
N LYS A 251 -12.09 -53.36 -7.52
CA LYS A 251 -11.14 -54.35 -6.98
C LYS A 251 -11.28 -55.69 -7.71
N LYS A 252 -10.17 -56.40 -7.93
CA LYS A 252 -10.11 -57.86 -7.70
C LYS A 252 -8.68 -58.36 -7.48
N ARG A 253 -8.53 -59.05 -6.35
CA ARG A 253 -7.34 -59.75 -5.85
C ARG A 253 -7.58 -61.25 -6.10
N ARG A 254 -6.70 -61.96 -6.82
CA ARG A 254 -6.31 -63.38 -6.56
C ARG A 254 -5.25 -63.89 -7.55
N LEU A 255 -4.15 -64.41 -6.97
CA LEU A 255 -3.41 -65.68 -7.24
C LEU A 255 -3.84 -66.48 -8.50
N SER A 256 -3.00 -67.13 -9.30
CA SER A 256 -1.75 -67.86 -9.04
C SER A 256 -1.00 -68.23 -10.35
N SER A 257 0.26 -68.65 -10.15
CA SER A 257 0.98 -69.77 -10.79
C SER A 257 1.56 -69.69 -12.22
N THR A 258 2.89 -69.84 -12.23
CA THR A 258 3.77 -70.77 -13.01
C THR A 258 4.37 -70.41 -14.37
N ASN A 259 5.68 -70.68 -14.42
CA ASN A 259 6.58 -71.11 -15.51
C ASN A 259 7.04 -70.02 -16.51
N ASN A 260 8.34 -69.81 -16.82
CA ASN A 260 9.56 -70.61 -16.69
C ASN A 260 10.72 -69.80 -16.10
#